data_AF-A0A919TWB6-F1
#
_entry.id   AF-A0A919TWB6-F1
#
_cell.length_a   1.000
_cell.length_b   1.000
_cell.length_c   1.000
_cell.angle_alpha   90.00
_cell.angle_beta   90.00
_cell.angle_gamma   90.00
#
_symmetry.space_group_name_H-M   'P 1'
#
loop_
_entity.id
_entity.type
_entity.pdbx_description
1 polymer ?
#
loop_
_entity_poly.entity_id
_entity_poly.type
_entity_poly.pdbx_seq_one_letter_code
_entity_poly.pdbx_strand_id
1 'polypeptide(L)'
;MNSLHEPVIRRARTARIRTIAALSIAATALVATAAFAWPTPGAGPAPIPAAPSASPSALAYAHQLYVHCGIRYANFEGRWWQAVHLGEVPMPGQITNYLVGTMTLVDADHATFRSEHPALSADFIPFVGEPPPCQ
;
A
#
# COMPACT_ATOMS: atom_id res chain seq x y z
N MET A 1 -50.67 -16.87 -29.85
CA MET A 1 -50.58 -15.89 -28.75
C MET A 1 -49.18 -15.33 -28.78
N ASN A 2 -49.08 -14.11 -29.32
CA ASN A 2 -47.83 -13.37 -29.47
C ASN A 2 -47.43 -12.79 -28.12
N SER A 3 -46.18 -13.00 -27.70
CA SER A 3 -45.49 -12.03 -26.84
C SER A 3 -44.12 -11.74 -27.44
N LEU A 4 -44.03 -10.49 -27.87
CA LEU A 4 -42.92 -9.78 -28.47
C LEU A 4 -41.77 -9.71 -27.45
N HIS A 5 -40.54 -10.08 -27.82
CA HIS A 5 -39.50 -9.13 -28.22
C HIS A 5 -39.41 -7.88 -27.34
N GLU A 6 -38.55 -7.92 -26.31
CA GLU A 6 -37.86 -6.72 -25.82
C GLU A 6 -36.35 -7.01 -25.69
N PRO A 7 -35.51 -6.45 -26.59
CA PRO A 7 -34.07 -6.39 -26.38
C PRO A 7 -33.75 -5.23 -25.43
N VAL A 8 -33.13 -5.54 -24.28
CA VAL A 8 -32.56 -4.52 -23.38
C VAL A 8 -31.35 -3.88 -24.06
N ILE A 9 -31.60 -2.78 -24.78
CA ILE A 9 -30.59 -1.96 -25.43
C ILE A 9 -29.94 -1.02 -24.40
N ARG A 10 -28.63 -1.22 -24.25
CA ARG A 10 -27.54 -0.23 -24.08
C ARG A 10 -27.83 1.03 -23.26
N ARG A 11 -27.03 1.23 -22.21
CA ARG A 11 -26.37 2.53 -21.98
C ARG A 11 -24.90 2.34 -21.62
N ALA A 12 -24.06 2.36 -22.66
CA ALA A 12 -22.64 2.68 -22.52
C ALA A 12 -22.52 4.08 -21.91
N ARG A 13 -21.87 4.19 -20.75
CA ARG A 13 -21.43 5.50 -20.24
C ARG A 13 -19.98 5.69 -20.65
N THR A 14 -19.84 6.32 -21.81
CA THR A 14 -18.59 6.79 -22.39
C THR A 14 -17.93 7.83 -21.47
N ALA A 15 -16.61 7.70 -21.41
CA ALA A 15 -15.61 8.47 -20.68
C ALA A 15 -15.86 9.98 -20.53
N ARG A 16 -15.41 10.52 -19.40
CA ARG A 16 -14.72 11.82 -19.38
C ARG A 16 -13.49 11.72 -18.47
N ILE A 17 -12.38 11.32 -19.08
CA ILE A 17 -11.02 11.54 -18.59
C ILE A 17 -10.86 13.05 -18.42
N ARG A 18 -10.66 13.52 -17.19
CA ARG A 18 -10.23 14.89 -16.92
C ARG A 18 -8.73 14.85 -16.62
N THR A 19 -7.97 15.01 -17.69
CA THR A 19 -6.56 15.41 -17.67
C THR A 19 -6.48 16.75 -16.93
N ILE A 20 -5.81 16.80 -15.79
CA ILE A 20 -5.39 18.07 -15.18
C ILE A 20 -3.89 18.17 -15.36
N ALA A 21 -3.51 19.12 -16.21
CA ALA A 21 -2.16 19.46 -16.58
C ALA A 21 -1.37 20.02 -15.40
N ALA A 22 -0.06 19.78 -15.45
CA ALA A 22 0.97 20.21 -14.53
C ALA A 22 0.95 21.73 -14.26
N LEU A 23 1.24 22.10 -13.01
CA LEU A 23 1.68 23.45 -12.68
C LEU A 23 3.03 23.36 -11.95
N SER A 24 4.10 23.54 -12.72
CA SER A 24 5.46 23.74 -12.26
C SER A 24 5.55 25.05 -11.48
N ILE A 25 6.10 25.05 -10.27
CA ILE A 25 6.53 26.29 -9.61
C ILE A 25 8.02 26.18 -9.28
N ALA A 26 8.69 27.26 -9.64
CA ALA A 26 10.11 27.41 -9.86
C ALA A 26 10.98 27.31 -8.61
N ALA A 27 12.18 26.77 -8.83
CA ALA A 27 13.30 26.78 -7.91
C ALA A 27 13.71 28.22 -7.57
N THR A 28 13.78 28.55 -6.28
CA THR A 28 14.45 29.77 -5.82
C THR A 28 15.73 29.35 -5.11
N ALA A 29 16.86 29.56 -5.78
CA ALA A 29 18.19 29.31 -5.23
C ALA A 29 18.53 30.38 -4.20
N LEU A 30 18.64 30.00 -2.93
CA LEU A 30 19.23 30.87 -1.90
C LEU A 30 20.74 30.63 -1.87
N VAL A 31 21.50 31.63 -2.31
CA VAL A 31 22.94 31.70 -2.09
C VAL A 31 23.16 32.11 -0.63
N ALA A 32 23.72 31.21 0.18
CA ALA A 32 24.18 31.53 1.53
C ALA A 32 25.70 31.35 1.62
N THR A 33 26.34 32.46 1.95
CA THR A 33 27.77 32.70 2.07
C THR A 33 28.48 31.75 3.03
N ALA A 34 29.61 31.21 2.59
CA ALA A 34 30.56 30.47 3.43
C ALA A 34 31.20 31.41 4.47
N ALA A 35 31.09 31.04 5.75
CA ALA A 35 31.86 31.64 6.84
C ALA A 35 32.49 30.53 7.70
N PHE A 36 33.82 30.53 7.65
CA PHE A 36 34.83 30.08 8.60
C PHE A 36 34.50 29.13 9.78
N ALA A 37 35.36 28.11 9.86
CA ALA A 37 35.40 26.94 10.73
C ALA A 37 35.63 27.22 12.23
N TRP A 38 35.35 26.18 13.06
CA TRP A 38 36.22 25.61 14.11
C TRP A 38 35.98 24.09 14.17
N PRO A 39 36.98 23.24 14.49
CA PRO A 39 36.78 21.81 14.64
C PRO A 39 36.37 21.47 16.09
N THR A 40 35.15 20.96 16.27
CA THR A 40 34.71 20.38 17.54
C THR A 40 34.83 18.85 17.47
N PRO A 41 35.71 18.20 18.25
CA PRO A 41 35.69 16.76 18.41
C PRO A 41 34.56 16.39 19.37
N GLY A 42 33.40 16.10 18.80
CA GLY A 42 32.28 15.50 19.52
C GLY A 42 31.66 14.49 18.59
N ALA A 43 31.97 13.21 18.78
CA ALA A 43 31.24 12.11 18.19
C ALA A 43 29.79 12.18 18.70
N GLY A 44 28.95 12.91 17.96
CA GLY A 44 27.51 12.84 18.11
C GLY A 44 27.03 11.46 17.69
N PRO A 45 25.91 10.96 18.26
CA PRO A 45 25.33 9.69 17.84
C PRO A 45 25.11 9.71 16.33
N ALA A 46 25.48 8.61 15.67
CA ALA A 46 25.25 8.41 14.24
C ALA A 46 23.78 8.77 13.90
N PRO A 47 23.51 9.39 12.73
CA PRO A 47 22.14 9.60 12.29
C PRO A 47 21.40 8.26 12.32
N ILE A 48 20.35 8.18 13.13
CA ILE A 48 19.39 7.08 13.08
C ILE A 48 18.84 7.09 11.64
N PRO A 49 18.86 5.98 10.89
CA PRO A 49 18.21 5.93 9.59
C PRO A 49 16.77 6.43 9.76
N ALA A 50 16.41 7.50 9.03
CA ALA A 50 15.06 8.01 9.04
C ALA A 50 14.10 6.86 8.72
N ALA A 51 13.09 6.67 9.55
CA ALA A 51 11.98 5.77 9.25
C ALA A 51 11.46 6.09 7.84
N PRO A 52 11.04 5.09 7.04
CA PRO A 52 10.64 5.29 5.66
C PRO A 52 9.58 6.39 5.59
N SER A 53 9.89 7.45 4.84
CA SER A 53 9.03 8.60 4.61
C SER A 53 7.65 8.11 4.17
N ALA A 54 6.62 8.35 4.99
CA ALA A 54 5.25 8.10 4.59
C ALA A 54 4.96 8.95 3.35
N SER A 55 4.72 8.30 2.20
CA SER A 55 4.30 8.97 0.98
C SER A 55 3.03 9.79 1.28
N PRO A 56 2.94 11.05 0.85
CA PRO A 56 1.86 11.99 1.23
C PRO A 56 0.45 11.63 0.71
N SER A 57 0.29 10.45 0.10
CA SER A 57 -0.97 9.93 -0.44
C SER A 57 -1.35 8.55 0.12
N ALA A 58 -0.64 8.04 1.13
CA ALA A 58 -0.92 6.72 1.67
C ALA A 58 -2.28 6.71 2.38
N LEU A 59 -3.23 5.92 1.86
CA LEU A 59 -4.56 5.75 2.45
C LEU A 59 -4.58 4.50 3.31
N ALA A 60 -5.03 4.64 4.56
CA ALA A 60 -5.08 3.56 5.54
C ALA A 60 -6.52 3.06 5.74
N TYR A 61 -6.69 1.75 5.72
CA TYR A 61 -8.00 1.08 5.75
C TYR A 61 -8.01 -0.02 6.79
N ALA A 62 -9.06 -0.10 7.59
CA ALA A 62 -9.30 -1.26 8.44
C ALA A 62 -9.45 -2.51 7.55
N HIS A 63 -8.72 -3.58 7.86
CA HIS A 63 -8.68 -4.77 7.04
C HIS A 63 -8.60 -6.05 7.89
N GLN A 64 -9.22 -7.11 7.40
CA GLN A 64 -9.11 -8.46 7.97
C GLN A 64 -8.32 -9.32 7.00
N LEU A 65 -7.03 -9.51 7.30
CA LEU A 65 -6.14 -10.29 6.47
C LEU A 65 -6.36 -11.79 6.72
N TYR A 66 -6.54 -12.55 5.65
CA TYR A 66 -6.66 -14.00 5.73
C TYR A 66 -5.27 -14.65 5.83
N VAL A 67 -5.04 -15.44 6.87
CA VAL A 67 -3.71 -15.98 7.22
C VAL A 67 -3.63 -17.51 7.29
N HIS A 68 -4.75 -18.22 7.11
CA HIS A 68 -4.84 -19.67 7.40
C HIS A 68 -3.87 -20.57 6.60
N CYS A 69 -3.41 -20.12 5.43
CA CYS A 69 -2.49 -20.86 4.55
C CYS A 69 -1.16 -20.12 4.39
N GLY A 70 -0.81 -19.34 5.41
CA GLY A 70 0.20 -18.32 5.29
C GLY A 70 -0.33 -17.09 4.55
N ILE A 71 0.48 -16.04 4.60
CA ILE A 71 0.15 -14.72 4.11
C ILE A 71 0.72 -14.61 2.71
N ARG A 72 0.03 -15.18 1.73
CA ARG A 72 0.48 -15.16 0.32
C ARG A 72 -0.32 -14.20 -0.54
N TYR A 73 -1.63 -14.15 -0.33
CA TYR A 73 -2.52 -13.33 -1.11
C TYR A 73 -3.52 -12.59 -0.22
N ALA A 74 -3.87 -11.37 -0.62
CA ALA A 74 -4.92 -10.58 0.03
C ALA A 74 -5.86 -10.01 -1.04
N ASN A 75 -7.17 -10.06 -0.79
CA ASN A 75 -8.13 -9.29 -1.58
C ASN A 75 -8.34 -7.95 -0.90
N PHE A 76 -8.01 -6.86 -1.58
CA PHE A 76 -8.10 -5.53 -1.01
C PHE A 76 -8.54 -4.54 -2.09
N GLU A 77 -9.58 -3.76 -1.82
CA GLU A 77 -10.23 -2.87 -2.80
C GLU A 77 -10.65 -3.60 -4.10
N GLY A 78 -11.11 -4.86 -3.97
CA GLY A 78 -11.60 -5.66 -5.10
C GLY A 78 -10.52 -6.15 -6.07
N ARG A 79 -9.24 -6.05 -5.70
CA ARG A 79 -8.11 -6.59 -6.46
C ARG A 79 -7.27 -7.53 -5.59
N TRP A 80 -6.62 -8.48 -6.25
CA TRP A 80 -5.70 -9.40 -5.59
C TRP A 80 -4.32 -8.77 -5.46
N TRP A 81 -3.72 -9.02 -4.31
CA TRP A 81 -2.39 -8.58 -3.94
C TRP A 81 -1.58 -9.80 -3.50
N GLN A 82 -0.34 -9.90 -3.93
CA GLN A 82 0.57 -10.97 -3.53
C GLN A 82 1.61 -10.43 -2.54
N ALA A 83 1.79 -11.14 -1.43
CA ALA A 83 2.80 -10.81 -0.44
C ALA A 83 4.20 -11.04 -1.04
N VAL A 84 5.07 -10.04 -0.89
CA VAL A 84 6.46 -10.07 -1.34
C VAL A 84 7.45 -9.98 -0.17
N HIS A 85 6.99 -9.44 0.95
CA HIS A 85 7.75 -9.39 2.18
C HIS A 85 6.82 -9.70 3.35
N LEU A 86 7.26 -10.58 4.23
CA LEU A 86 6.60 -10.90 5.48
C LEU A 86 7.58 -10.59 6.61
N GLY A 87 7.13 -9.80 7.56
CA GLY A 87 7.80 -9.67 8.84
C GLY A 87 7.68 -10.95 9.66
N GLU A 88 7.99 -10.84 10.94
CA GLU A 88 7.90 -11.99 11.84
C GLU A 88 6.46 -12.53 11.90
N VAL A 89 6.29 -13.78 11.49
CA VAL A 89 4.99 -14.44 11.48
C VAL A 89 4.72 -14.94 12.90
N PRO A 90 3.55 -14.60 13.49
CA PRO A 90 3.19 -15.05 14.83
C PRO A 90 3.23 -16.58 14.95
N MET A 91 3.55 -17.07 16.15
CA MET A 91 3.67 -18.52 16.39
C MET A 91 2.32 -19.23 16.16
N PRO A 92 2.35 -20.51 15.73
CA PRO A 92 1.14 -21.31 15.60
C PRO A 92 0.26 -21.26 16.85
N GLY A 93 -1.04 -21.01 16.69
CA GLY A 93 -2.00 -20.87 17.79
C GLY A 93 -2.22 -19.44 18.30
N GLN A 94 -1.42 -18.46 17.85
CA GLN A 94 -1.64 -17.04 18.17
C GLN A 94 -2.63 -16.33 17.24
N ILE A 95 -2.94 -16.94 16.08
CA ILE A 95 -3.88 -16.42 15.09
C ILE A 95 -4.85 -17.53 14.72
N THR A 96 -6.10 -17.14 14.46
CA THR A 96 -7.11 -18.04 13.89
C THR A 96 -6.89 -18.15 12.37
N ASN A 97 -7.92 -17.87 11.57
CA ASN A 97 -7.85 -17.79 10.12
C ASN A 97 -7.67 -16.35 9.62
N TYR A 98 -8.00 -15.37 10.46
CA TYR A 98 -7.97 -13.95 10.09
C TYR A 98 -7.20 -13.14 11.13
N LEU A 99 -6.52 -12.10 10.66
CA LEU A 99 -5.84 -11.12 11.48
C LEU A 99 -6.38 -9.73 11.19
N VAL A 100 -6.88 -9.06 12.23
CA VAL A 100 -7.35 -7.68 12.12
C VAL A 100 -6.15 -6.75 12.11
N GLY A 101 -6.17 -5.77 11.22
CA GLY A 101 -5.13 -4.75 11.15
C GLY A 101 -5.50 -3.62 10.21
N THR A 102 -4.47 -2.91 9.76
CA THR A 102 -4.60 -1.79 8.82
C THR A 102 -3.86 -2.13 7.54
N MET A 103 -4.57 -2.10 6.42
CA MET A 103 -3.96 -2.12 5.10
C MET A 103 -3.75 -0.67 4.65
N THR A 104 -2.51 -0.32 4.32
CA THR A 104 -2.14 1.00 3.82
C THR A 104 -1.79 0.87 2.34
N LEU A 105 -2.55 1.54 1.48
CA LEU A 105 -2.19 1.65 0.07
C LEU A 105 -1.13 2.73 -0.07
N VAL A 106 0.12 2.34 -0.25
CA VAL A 106 1.27 3.27 -0.36
C VAL A 106 1.23 3.97 -1.72
N ASP A 107 1.03 3.18 -2.77
CA ASP A 107 0.83 3.63 -4.15
C ASP A 107 0.02 2.59 -4.95
N ALA A 108 -0.11 2.75 -6.27
CA ALA A 108 -0.91 1.87 -7.11
C ALA A 108 -0.38 0.42 -7.18
N ASP A 109 0.90 0.22 -6.87
CA ASP A 109 1.65 -1.01 -7.02
C ASP A 109 2.18 -1.55 -5.68
N HIS A 110 1.94 -0.85 -4.56
CA HIS A 110 2.34 -1.27 -3.22
C HIS A 110 1.27 -1.05 -2.16
N ALA A 111 1.04 -2.09 -1.36
CA ALA A 111 0.24 -2.03 -0.15
C ALA A 111 0.98 -2.67 1.01
N THR A 112 0.80 -2.13 2.23
CA THR A 112 1.41 -2.66 3.45
C THR A 112 0.31 -2.95 4.48
N PHE A 113 0.27 -4.17 4.98
CA PHE A 113 -0.56 -4.55 6.11
C PHE A 113 0.24 -4.47 7.42
N ARG A 114 -0.40 -3.95 8.48
CA ARG A 114 0.13 -4.00 9.84
C ARG A 114 -0.94 -4.43 10.83
N SER A 115 -0.57 -5.30 11.77
CA SER A 115 -1.34 -5.62 12.97
C SER A 115 -0.44 -5.50 14.19
N GLU A 116 -1.03 -5.12 15.32
CA GLU A 116 -0.32 -5.01 16.60
C GLU A 116 -0.49 -6.26 17.47
N HIS A 117 -1.58 -7.02 17.29
CA HIS A 117 -1.98 -8.10 18.19
C HIS A 117 -2.55 -9.31 17.44
N PRO A 118 -1.73 -10.34 17.16
CA PRO A 118 -0.27 -10.33 17.26
C PRO A 118 0.40 -9.40 16.25
N ALA A 119 1.61 -8.95 16.59
CA ALA A 119 2.41 -8.09 15.73
C ALA A 119 2.73 -8.80 14.42
N LEU A 120 2.37 -8.16 13.30
CA LEU A 120 2.67 -8.64 11.95
C LEU A 120 2.79 -7.43 11.01
N SER A 121 3.78 -7.46 10.12
CA SER A 121 3.85 -6.59 8.95
C SER A 121 3.96 -7.43 7.69
N ALA A 122 3.28 -7.05 6.61
CA ALA A 122 3.38 -7.69 5.31
C ALA A 122 3.27 -6.66 4.20
N ASP A 123 4.15 -6.75 3.20
CA ASP A 123 4.11 -5.90 2.00
C ASP A 123 3.62 -6.70 0.80
N PHE A 124 2.83 -6.04 -0.03
CA PHE A 124 2.16 -6.65 -1.16
C PHE A 124 2.30 -5.84 -2.44
N ILE A 125 2.29 -6.54 -3.57
CA ILE A 125 2.19 -6.00 -4.92
C ILE A 125 0.92 -6.52 -5.63
N PRO A 126 0.42 -5.85 -6.67
CA PRO A 126 -0.72 -6.34 -7.43
C PRO A 126 -0.47 -7.74 -8.01
N PHE A 127 -1.47 -8.61 -7.87
CA PHE A 127 -1.49 -9.92 -8.49
C PHE A 127 -2.56 -9.96 -9.59
N VAL A 128 -2.16 -10.44 -10.77
CA VAL A 128 -3.07 -10.58 -11.91
C VAL A 128 -3.58 -12.02 -11.96
N GLY A 129 -4.89 -12.18 -11.77
CA GLY A 129 -5.58 -13.47 -11.80
C GLY A 129 -6.18 -13.85 -10.46
N GLU A 130 -6.71 -15.07 -10.39
CA GLU A 130 -7.26 -15.65 -9.16
C GLU A 130 -6.15 -16.44 -8.44
N PRO A 131 -5.96 -16.24 -7.12
CA PRO A 131 -5.02 -17.05 -6.35
C PRO A 131 -5.36 -18.54 -6.42
N PRO A 132 -4.36 -19.43 -6.46
CA PRO A 132 -4.62 -20.86 -6.36
C PRO A 132 -5.21 -21.20 -4.97
N PRO A 133 -5.93 -22.32 -4.84
CA PRO A 133 -6.31 -22.83 -3.54
C PRO A 133 -5.04 -23.17 -2.73
N CYS A 134 -5.18 -23.17 -1.41
CA CYS A 134 -4.13 -23.63 -0.52
C CYS A 134 -3.62 -25.01 -0.91
N GLN A 135 -2.32 -25.20 -0.78
CA GLN A 135 -1.62 -26.47 -0.97
C GLN A 135 -1.01 -26.88 0.37
#